data_AF-A0AAQ1BU58-F1
#
_entry.id   AF-A0AAQ1BU58-F1
#
_cell.length_a   1.000
_cell.length_b   1.000
_cell.length_c   1.000
_cell.angle_alpha   90.00
_cell.angle_beta   90.00
_cell.angle_gamma   90.00
#
_symmetry.space_group_name_H-M   'P 1'
#
loop_
_entity.id
_entity.type
_entity.pdbx_description
1 polymer ?
#
loop_
_entity_poly.entity_id
_entity_poly.type
_entity_poly.pdbx_seq_one_letter_code
_entity_poly.pdbx_strand_id
1 'polypeptide(L)'
;MVIRATRLLHLLDALRGRRRPVAGAQLATALGVSLRTLYRDIATLRAQGADILGDPGVGYVLRPGFLLPALNFTEDELEALTLGARWVARQADPELAQAAQRAVARITATLPGNLRASIETSGLLVPAADAAQPP
;
A
#
# COMPACT_ATOMS: atom_id res chain seq x y z
N MET A 1 -8.97 -21.88 21.99
CA MET A 1 -8.69 -20.46 22.29
C MET A 1 -8.02 -19.84 21.06
N VAL A 2 -8.70 -18.94 20.34
CA VAL A 2 -8.12 -18.31 19.13
C VAL A 2 -7.05 -17.30 19.57
N ILE A 3 -5.85 -17.41 18.98
CA ILE A 3 -4.73 -16.51 19.26
C ILE A 3 -5.11 -15.09 18.83
N ARG A 4 -4.75 -14.07 19.63
CA ARG A 4 -5.12 -12.65 19.39
C ARG A 4 -4.75 -12.19 17.97
N ALA A 5 -3.58 -12.58 17.47
CA ALA A 5 -3.13 -12.24 16.11
C ALA A 5 -4.07 -12.78 15.02
N THR A 6 -4.47 -14.05 15.10
CA THR A 6 -5.43 -14.67 14.17
C THR A 6 -6.76 -13.92 14.16
N ARG A 7 -7.23 -13.48 15.34
CA ARG A 7 -8.47 -12.70 15.43
C ARG A 7 -8.36 -11.32 14.80
N LEU A 8 -7.23 -10.63 14.96
CA LEU A 8 -7.00 -9.33 14.31
C LEU A 8 -7.00 -9.48 12.78
N LEU A 9 -6.42 -10.56 12.26
CA LEU A 9 -6.46 -10.87 10.84
C LEU A 9 -7.89 -11.14 10.35
N HIS A 10 -8.66 -11.96 11.08
CA HIS A 10 -10.07 -12.22 10.75
C HIS A 10 -10.93 -10.94 10.80
N LEU A 11 -10.66 -10.02 11.72
CA LEU A 11 -11.33 -8.72 11.78
C LEU A 11 -11.00 -7.87 10.55
N LEU A 12 -9.73 -7.83 10.13
CA LEU A 12 -9.32 -7.18 8.88
C LEU A 12 -10.04 -7.78 7.68
N ASP A 13 -10.09 -9.11 7.58
CA ASP A 13 -10.76 -9.81 6.47
C ASP A 13 -12.27 -9.59 6.47
N ALA A 14 -12.91 -9.53 7.63
CA ALA A 14 -14.34 -9.21 7.75
C ALA A 14 -14.67 -7.79 7.26
N LEU A 15 -13.72 -6.85 7.39
CA LEU A 15 -13.84 -5.48 6.90
C LEU A 15 -13.39 -5.33 5.43
N ARG A 16 -12.48 -6.19 4.95
CA ARG A 16 -12.05 -6.22 3.55
C ARG A 16 -13.23 -6.56 2.63
N GLY A 17 -13.30 -5.88 1.49
CA GLY A 17 -14.38 -6.05 0.51
C GLY A 17 -15.72 -5.38 0.90
N ARG A 18 -15.87 -4.87 2.13
CA ARG A 18 -17.06 -4.12 2.55
C ARG A 18 -16.93 -2.67 2.14
N ARG A 19 -17.75 -2.22 1.17
CA ARG A 19 -17.82 -0.80 0.76
C ARG A 19 -18.68 0.06 1.69
N ARG A 20 -19.45 -0.55 2.59
CA ARG A 20 -20.36 0.13 3.53
C ARG A 20 -19.96 -0.16 4.98
N PRO A 21 -20.21 0.77 5.91
CA PRO A 21 -19.98 0.53 7.34
C PRO A 21 -20.74 -0.70 7.85
N VAL A 22 -20.05 -1.53 8.62
CA VAL A 22 -20.61 -2.72 9.27
C VAL A 22 -20.77 -2.44 10.75
N ALA A 23 -21.96 -2.70 11.30
CA ALA A 23 -22.22 -2.48 12.71
C ALA A 23 -21.27 -3.29 13.60
N GLY A 24 -20.74 -2.67 14.66
CA GLY A 24 -19.83 -3.35 15.59
C GLY A 24 -20.42 -4.64 16.18
N ALA A 25 -21.72 -4.66 16.48
CA ALA A 25 -22.40 -5.86 16.98
C ALA A 25 -22.31 -7.03 15.99
N GLN A 26 -22.46 -6.77 14.69
CA GLN A 26 -22.36 -7.82 13.67
C GLN A 26 -20.93 -8.38 13.58
N LEU A 27 -19.91 -7.51 13.64
CA LEU A 27 -18.51 -7.93 13.63
C LEU A 27 -18.17 -8.75 14.88
N ALA A 28 -18.64 -8.32 16.05
CA ALA A 28 -18.43 -9.02 17.31
C ALA A 28 -19.04 -10.43 17.29
N THR A 29 -20.28 -10.55 16.82
CA THR A 29 -20.97 -11.84 16.66
C THR A 29 -20.24 -12.74 15.66
N ALA A 30 -19.84 -12.22 14.50
CA ALA A 30 -19.13 -12.99 13.48
C ALA A 30 -17.77 -13.52 13.97
N LEU A 31 -17.09 -12.75 14.82
CA LEU A 31 -15.79 -13.12 15.40
C LEU A 31 -15.91 -13.93 16.71
N GLY A 32 -17.12 -14.14 17.23
CA GLY A 32 -17.35 -14.84 18.50
C GLY A 32 -16.75 -14.13 19.72
N VAL A 33 -16.74 -12.80 19.72
CA VAL A 33 -16.15 -12.00 20.82
C VAL A 33 -17.13 -10.94 21.35
N SER A 34 -16.82 -10.40 22.53
CA SER A 34 -17.58 -9.26 23.08
C SER A 34 -17.34 -7.97 22.30
N LEU A 35 -18.30 -7.04 22.35
CA LEU A 35 -18.15 -5.68 21.79
C LEU A 35 -16.94 -4.94 22.37
N ARG A 36 -16.66 -5.08 23.66
CA ARG A 36 -15.49 -4.48 24.31
C ARG A 36 -14.18 -5.01 23.73
N THR A 37 -14.12 -6.32 23.47
CA THR A 37 -12.97 -6.96 22.81
C THR A 37 -12.80 -6.45 21.39
N LEU A 38 -13.90 -6.37 20.62
CA LEU A 38 -13.89 -5.83 19.27
C LEU A 38 -13.32 -4.40 19.24
N TYR A 39 -13.82 -3.50 20.08
CA TYR A 39 -13.36 -2.10 20.08
C TYR A 39 -11.88 -1.97 20.42
N ARG A 40 -11.39 -2.77 21.37
CA ARG A 40 -9.95 -2.82 21.68
C ARG A 40 -9.13 -3.34 20.49
N ASP A 41 -9.66 -4.32 19.76
CA ASP A 41 -8.99 -4.90 18.60
C ASP A 41 -8.99 -3.92 17.40
N ILE A 42 -10.07 -3.17 17.19
CA ILE A 42 -10.12 -2.05 16.22
C ILE A 42 -9.09 -0.97 16.59
N ALA A 43 -9.02 -0.56 17.86
CA ALA A 43 -8.02 0.39 18.32
C ALA A 43 -6.59 -0.13 18.10
N THR A 44 -6.36 -1.43 18.32
CA THR A 44 -5.07 -2.09 18.05
C THR A 44 -4.73 -2.01 16.56
N LEU A 45 -5.68 -2.35 15.67
CA LEU A 45 -5.47 -2.29 14.21
C LEU A 45 -5.20 -0.86 13.72
N ARG A 46 -5.91 0.14 14.24
CA ARG A 46 -5.66 1.56 13.95
C ARG A 46 -4.25 1.98 14.35
N ALA A 47 -3.81 1.61 15.57
CA ALA A 47 -2.45 1.88 16.04
C ALA A 47 -1.37 1.18 15.19
N GLN A 48 -1.72 0.07 14.53
CA GLN A 48 -0.86 -0.65 13.59
C GLN A 48 -0.93 -0.10 12.14
N GLY A 49 -1.68 0.97 11.90
CA GLY A 49 -1.76 1.65 10.60
C GLY A 49 -2.93 1.25 9.71
N ALA A 50 -3.89 0.45 10.18
CA ALA A 50 -5.11 0.18 9.43
C ALA A 50 -6.04 1.41 9.44
N ASP A 51 -6.39 1.93 8.26
CA ASP A 51 -7.30 3.06 8.08
C ASP A 51 -8.77 2.62 8.21
N ILE A 52 -9.16 2.25 9.43
CA ILE A 52 -10.52 1.86 9.78
C ILE A 52 -11.27 3.12 10.21
N LEU A 53 -12.29 3.53 9.46
CA LEU A 53 -13.19 4.61 9.81
C LEU A 53 -14.39 4.12 10.63
N GLY A 54 -14.99 5.03 11.38
CA GLY A 54 -16.26 4.83 12.07
C GLY A 54 -16.14 4.66 13.59
N ASP A 55 -17.29 4.70 14.26
CA ASP A 55 -17.41 4.76 15.71
C ASP A 55 -18.56 3.86 16.22
N PRO A 56 -18.59 3.56 17.53
CA PRO A 56 -19.71 2.84 18.14
C PRO A 56 -21.06 3.45 17.75
N GLY A 57 -21.99 2.62 17.26
CA GLY A 57 -23.31 3.06 16.80
C GLY A 57 -23.38 3.52 15.34
N VAL A 58 -22.26 3.92 14.72
CA VAL A 58 -22.19 4.29 13.29
C VAL A 58 -21.78 3.08 12.44
N GLY A 59 -20.94 2.20 12.99
CA GLY A 59 -20.37 1.05 12.28
C GLY A 59 -18.96 1.35 11.76
N TYR A 60 -18.28 0.32 11.28
CA TYR A 60 -16.87 0.37 10.91
C TYR A 60 -16.68 -0.02 9.44
N VAL A 61 -15.78 0.70 8.77
CA VAL A 61 -15.37 0.38 7.39
C VAL A 61 -13.86 0.52 7.29
N LEU A 62 -13.21 -0.45 6.68
CA LEU A 62 -11.81 -0.30 6.30
C LEU A 62 -11.80 0.54 5.02
N ARG A 63 -11.19 1.74 5.05
CA ARG A 63 -10.97 2.47 3.80
C ARG A 63 -10.15 1.57 2.88
N PRO A 64 -10.51 1.47 1.59
CA PRO A 64 -9.64 0.80 0.65
C PRO A 64 -8.29 1.51 0.76
N GLY A 65 -7.26 0.80 1.23
CA GLY A 65 -5.90 1.19 0.91
C GLY A 65 -5.83 1.31 -0.62
N PHE A 66 -4.95 2.18 -1.14
CA PHE A 66 -4.68 2.28 -2.57
C PHE A 66 -4.07 0.96 -3.07
N LEU A 67 -4.88 -0.10 -3.16
CA LEU A 67 -4.58 -1.31 -3.86
C LEU A 67 -4.82 -0.97 -5.32
N LEU A 68 -3.72 -0.78 -6.05
CA LEU A 68 -3.78 -0.66 -7.49
C LEU A 68 -4.37 -1.98 -8.02
N PRO A 69 -5.49 -1.96 -8.76
CA PRO A 69 -5.97 -3.16 -9.43
C PRO A 69 -4.89 -3.68 -10.39
N ALA A 70 -5.00 -4.92 -10.86
CA ALA A 70 -4.09 -5.43 -11.89
C ALA A 70 -4.19 -4.53 -13.13
N LEU A 71 -3.10 -3.83 -13.45
CA LEU A 71 -2.99 -2.98 -14.63
C LEU A 71 -2.11 -3.67 -15.66
N ASN A 72 -2.51 -3.59 -16.92
CA ASN A 72 -1.66 -3.97 -18.03
C ASN A 72 -0.97 -2.70 -18.53
N PHE A 73 0.35 -2.75 -18.60
CA PHE A 73 1.16 -1.69 -19.17
C PHE A 73 1.87 -2.24 -20.41
N THR A 74 2.00 -1.39 -21.42
CA THR A 74 2.94 -1.61 -22.52
C THR A 74 4.39 -1.45 -22.03
N GLU A 75 5.36 -1.89 -22.83
CA GLU A 75 6.78 -1.75 -22.50
C GLU A 75 7.18 -0.27 -22.38
N ASP A 76 6.75 0.58 -23.32
CA ASP A 76 7.00 2.02 -23.31
C ASP A 76 6.40 2.72 -22.07
N GLU A 77 5.20 2.33 -21.65
CA GLU A 77 4.56 2.86 -20.44
C GLU A 77 5.33 2.47 -19.17
N LEU A 78 5.83 1.23 -19.10
CA LEU A 78 6.67 0.77 -17.99
C LEU A 78 8.01 1.50 -17.93
N GLU A 79 8.61 1.77 -19.08
CA GLU A 79 9.85 2.54 -19.18
C GLU A 79 9.63 3.98 -18.68
N ALA A 80 8.58 4.65 -19.18
CA ALA A 80 8.23 6.01 -18.77
C ALA A 80 7.96 6.11 -17.25
N LEU A 81 7.22 5.15 -16.68
CA LEU A 81 6.95 5.09 -15.24
C LEU A 81 8.22 4.87 -14.42
N THR A 82 9.10 3.98 -14.88
CA THR A 82 10.35 3.67 -14.19
C THR A 82 11.32 4.86 -14.22
N LEU A 83 11.42 5.55 -15.36
CA LEU A 83 12.22 6.75 -15.51
C LEU A 83 11.72 7.88 -14.60
N GLY A 84 10.41 8.17 -14.63
CA GLY A 84 9.80 9.18 -13.77
C GLY A 84 10.01 8.89 -12.29
N ALA A 85 9.82 7.65 -11.86
CA ALA A 85 10.05 7.25 -10.47
C ALA A 85 11.53 7.36 -10.07
N ARG A 86 12.49 7.03 -10.96
CA ARG A 86 13.93 7.23 -10.71
C ARG A 86 14.29 8.72 -10.61
N TRP A 87 13.66 9.59 -11.40
CA TRP A 87 13.84 11.04 -11.30
C TRP A 87 13.36 11.56 -9.95
N VAL A 88 12.15 11.16 -9.52
CA VAL A 88 11.59 11.51 -8.19
C VAL A 88 12.49 10.99 -7.07
N ALA A 89 13.02 9.77 -7.18
CA ALA A 89 13.94 9.20 -6.20
C ALA A 89 15.23 10.00 -5.98
N ARG A 90 15.59 10.88 -6.93
CA ARG A 90 16.81 11.71 -6.86
C ARG A 90 16.53 13.18 -6.50
N GLN A 91 15.38 13.72 -6.89
CA GLN A 91 15.11 15.16 -6.81
C GLN A 91 14.10 15.55 -5.72
N ALA A 92 13.29 14.61 -5.22
CA ALA A 92 12.25 14.90 -4.25
C ALA A 92 12.75 14.90 -2.80
N ASP A 93 11.85 15.27 -1.88
CA ASP A 93 12.09 15.13 -0.44
C ASP A 93 12.36 13.67 -0.03
N PRO A 94 13.01 13.43 1.13
CA PRO A 94 13.43 12.09 1.53
C PRO A 94 12.31 11.06 1.63
N GLU A 95 11.10 11.47 2.01
CA GLU A 95 9.95 10.56 2.13
C GLU A 95 9.46 10.12 0.75
N LEU A 96 9.30 11.08 -0.17
CA LEU A 96 8.87 10.81 -1.53
C LEU A 96 9.92 10.03 -2.32
N ALA A 97 11.21 10.31 -2.08
CA ALA A 97 12.31 9.58 -2.69
C ALA A 97 12.30 8.09 -2.30
N GLN A 98 12.10 7.79 -1.00
CA GLN A 98 11.97 6.41 -0.52
C GLN A 98 10.72 5.72 -1.08
N ALA A 99 9.60 6.43 -1.18
CA ALA A 99 8.37 5.90 -1.76
C ALA A 99 8.58 5.51 -3.24
N ALA A 100 9.28 6.36 -4.01
CA ALA A 100 9.60 6.11 -5.41
C ALA A 100 10.50 4.88 -5.60
N GLN A 101 11.55 4.72 -4.77
CA GLN A 101 12.41 3.53 -4.79
C GLN A 101 11.62 2.25 -4.53
N ARG A 102 10.70 2.26 -3.56
CA ARG A 102 9.82 1.11 -3.25
C ARG A 102 8.82 0.84 -4.38
N ALA A 103 8.41 1.85 -5.13
CA ALA A 103 7.54 1.67 -6.29
C ALA A 103 8.28 0.97 -7.43
N VAL A 104 9.48 1.45 -7.79
CA VAL A 104 10.33 0.81 -8.81
C VAL A 104 10.63 -0.64 -8.45
N ALA A 105 11.04 -0.91 -7.20
CA ALA A 105 11.33 -2.27 -6.76
C ALA A 105 10.12 -3.22 -6.92
N ARG A 106 8.90 -2.73 -6.66
CA ARG A 106 7.66 -3.52 -6.85
C ARG A 106 7.37 -3.77 -8.33
N ILE A 107 7.50 -2.75 -9.18
CA ILE A 107 7.31 -2.87 -10.64
C ILE A 107 8.28 -3.90 -11.20
N THR A 108 9.58 -3.75 -10.92
CA THR A 108 10.62 -4.66 -11.42
C THR A 108 10.43 -6.09 -10.91
N ALA A 109 9.95 -6.27 -9.66
CA ALA A 109 9.68 -7.60 -9.10
C ALA A 109 8.55 -8.36 -9.81
N THR A 110 7.57 -7.64 -10.38
CA THR A 110 6.42 -8.23 -11.07
C THR A 110 6.66 -8.52 -12.56
N LEU A 111 7.79 -8.10 -13.13
CA LEU A 111 8.08 -8.30 -14.55
C LEU A 111 8.71 -9.67 -14.85
N PRO A 112 8.34 -10.31 -15.97
CA PRO A 112 9.03 -11.48 -16.48
C PRO A 112 10.47 -11.14 -16.88
N GLY A 113 11.40 -12.11 -16.78
CA GLY A 113 12.84 -11.87 -16.86
C GLY A 113 13.34 -11.17 -18.13
N ASN A 114 12.65 -11.36 -19.26
CA ASN A 114 12.94 -10.69 -20.53
C ASN A 114 12.66 -9.17 -20.48
N LEU A 115 11.52 -8.74 -19.90
CA LEU A 115 11.22 -7.31 -19.71
C LEU A 115 12.12 -6.68 -18.64
N ARG A 116 12.48 -7.45 -17.61
CA ARG A 116 13.40 -7.00 -16.55
C ARG A 116 14.77 -6.61 -17.10
N ALA A 117 15.32 -7.46 -17.97
CA ALA A 117 16.58 -7.20 -18.66
C ALA A 117 16.49 -6.00 -19.60
N SER A 118 15.37 -5.80 -20.32
CA SER A 118 15.15 -4.63 -21.17
C SER A 118 15.23 -3.32 -20.36
N ILE A 119 14.56 -3.24 -19.23
CA ILE A 119 14.53 -2.05 -18.35
C ILE A 119 15.86 -1.82 -17.60
N GLU A 120 16.58 -2.88 -17.27
CA GLU A 120 17.89 -2.79 -16.61
C GLU A 120 19.03 -2.45 -17.59
N THR A 121 18.92 -2.93 -18.84
CA THR A 121 19.97 -2.76 -19.88
C THR A 121 19.77 -1.50 -20.70
N SER A 122 18.54 -0.97 -20.80
CA SER A 122 18.23 0.37 -21.34
C SER A 122 18.73 1.46 -20.39
N GLY A 123 20.06 1.58 -20.29
CA GLY A 123 20.86 2.80 -20.40
C GLY A 123 20.42 4.15 -19.80
N LEU A 124 19.42 4.22 -18.92
CA LEU A 124 18.99 5.48 -18.30
C LEU A 124 19.84 5.81 -17.07
N LEU A 125 21.14 6.03 -17.34
CA LEU A 125 21.98 6.92 -16.56
C LEU A 125 21.32 8.30 -16.62
N VAL A 126 20.49 8.62 -15.63
CA VAL A 126 20.18 10.03 -15.35
C VAL A 126 21.53 10.69 -15.07
N PRO A 127 21.96 11.70 -15.83
CA PRO A 127 23.22 12.37 -15.54
C PRO A 127 23.21 12.82 -14.07
N ALA A 128 24.31 12.65 -13.36
CA ALA A 128 24.55 13.54 -12.23
C ALA A 128 24.43 14.95 -12.80
N ALA A 129 23.56 15.79 -12.22
CA ALA A 129 23.59 17.20 -12.51
C ALA A 129 24.94 17.70 -12.00
N ASP A 130 25.94 17.65 -12.87
CA ASP A 130 27.27 18.15 -12.57
C ASP A 130 27.24 19.66 -12.80
N ALA A 131 27.66 20.36 -11.75
CA ALA A 131 27.97 21.77 -11.62
C ALA A 131 27.30 22.74 -12.61
N ALA A 132 26.32 23.50 -12.09
CA ALA A 132 26.14 24.87 -12.55
C ALA A 132 27.46 25.63 -12.32
N GLN A 133 28.21 25.87 -13.39
CA GLN A 133 29.29 26.85 -13.42
C GLN A 133 28.66 28.21 -13.78
N PRO A 134 28.60 29.20 -12.86
CA PRO A 134 28.19 30.55 -13.23
C PRO A 134 29.32 31.31 -13.95
N PRO A 135 28.98 32.36 -14.72
CA PRO A 135 29.85 33.03 -15.68
C PRO A 135 31.03 33.79 -15.04
#